data_AF-W3V7Q3-F1
#
_entry.id   AF-W3V7Q3-F1
#
_cell.length_a   1.000
_cell.length_b   1.000
_cell.length_c   1.000
_cell.angle_alpha   90.00
_cell.angle_beta   90.00
_cell.angle_gamma   90.00
#
_symmetry.space_group_name_H-M   'P 1'
#
loop_
_entity.id
_entity.type
_entity.pdbx_description
1 polymer ?
#
loop_
_entity_poly.entity_id
_entity_poly.type
_entity_poly.pdbx_seq_one_letter_code
_entity_poly.pdbx_strand_id
1 'polypeptide(L)'
;MKAYQREFIELALRKQVLKFGEFTLKSGRKSPYFFNAGLFNTGRDLALIGRFYAATLLDSGIQCDLLFGPAYKGIPIATTTAVALADHYDINMPYCFNRKEAKDHGEGGTLVGSPLKGNVVLVDDVITAGTAIRESMEIIKQHNATLAGVMICLDRQERGKGEISAIQEVERDYGCKCFPLLP
;
A
#
# COMPACT_ATOMS: atom_id res chain seq x y z
N MET A 1 -9.05 2.06 -18.19
CA MET A 1 -9.45 2.24 -16.77
C MET A 1 -10.64 1.35 -16.48
N LYS A 2 -10.55 0.52 -15.44
CA LYS A 2 -11.60 -0.40 -14.96
C LYS A 2 -12.65 0.35 -14.13
N ALA A 3 -13.79 -0.28 -13.86
CA ALA A 3 -14.89 0.33 -13.09
C ALA A 3 -14.45 0.76 -11.67
N TYR A 4 -13.77 -0.12 -10.93
CA TYR A 4 -13.29 0.17 -9.57
C TYR A 4 -12.29 1.33 -9.51
N GLN A 5 -11.49 1.53 -10.58
CA GLN A 5 -10.57 2.65 -10.68
C GLN A 5 -11.31 3.98 -10.83
N ARG A 6 -12.38 4.01 -11.66
CA ARG A 6 -13.25 5.18 -11.80
C ARG A 6 -13.93 5.52 -10.46
N GLU A 7 -14.50 4.52 -9.80
CA GLU A 7 -15.17 4.70 -8.51
C GLU A 7 -14.21 5.20 -7.42
N PHE A 8 -12.96 4.74 -7.44
CA PHE A 8 -11.92 5.24 -6.54
C PHE A 8 -11.57 6.71 -6.80
N ILE A 9 -11.45 7.14 -8.07
CA ILE A 9 -11.26 8.57 -8.42
C ILE A 9 -12.44 9.40 -7.88
N GLU A 10 -13.67 8.96 -8.14
CA GLU A 10 -14.87 9.67 -7.69
C GLU A 10 -14.93 9.77 -6.16
N LEU A 11 -14.57 8.71 -5.44
CA LEU A 11 -14.44 8.75 -3.98
C LEU A 11 -13.34 9.73 -3.56
N ALA A 12 -12.16 9.67 -4.17
CA ALA A 12 -11.03 10.52 -3.83
C ALA A 12 -11.34 12.01 -4.03
N LEU A 13 -12.03 12.36 -5.11
CA LEU A 13 -12.49 13.73 -5.39
C LEU A 13 -13.54 14.18 -4.37
N ARG A 14 -14.57 13.36 -4.14
CA ARG A 14 -15.67 13.66 -3.20
C ARG A 14 -15.17 13.85 -1.76
N LYS A 15 -14.19 13.05 -1.33
CA LYS A 15 -13.58 13.15 0.00
C LYS A 15 -12.45 14.17 0.07
N GLN A 16 -12.19 14.86 -1.05
CA GLN A 16 -11.07 15.80 -1.21
C GLN A 16 -9.70 15.20 -0.87
N VAL A 17 -9.57 13.88 -1.00
CA VAL A 17 -8.28 13.17 -0.96
C VAL A 17 -7.45 13.58 -2.16
N LEU A 18 -8.08 13.65 -3.34
CA LEU A 18 -7.51 14.21 -4.56
C LEU A 18 -8.03 15.64 -4.73
N LYS A 19 -7.11 16.60 -4.82
CA LYS A 19 -7.40 18.02 -5.06
C LYS A 19 -6.63 18.52 -6.27
N PHE A 20 -7.22 19.44 -7.02
CA PHE A 20 -6.56 20.20 -8.08
C PHE A 20 -6.37 21.66 -7.64
N GLY A 21 -5.26 22.27 -8.04
CA GLY A 21 -4.84 23.59 -7.59
C GLY A 21 -3.32 23.71 -7.57
N GLU A 22 -2.77 24.74 -6.93
CA GLU A 22 -1.32 24.91 -6.84
C GLU A 22 -0.81 24.41 -5.48
N PHE A 23 -0.01 23.34 -5.49
CA PHE A 23 0.55 22.74 -4.27
C PHE A 23 2.07 22.70 -4.31
N THR A 24 2.71 22.90 -3.16
CA THR A 24 4.15 22.68 -3.00
C THR A 24 4.39 21.33 -2.35
N LEU A 25 5.06 20.41 -3.05
CA LEU A 25 5.37 19.06 -2.56
C LEU A 25 6.55 19.09 -1.57
N LYS A 26 6.77 17.99 -0.83
CA LYS A 26 7.96 17.82 0.04
C LYS A 26 9.29 17.98 -0.72
N SER A 27 9.30 17.73 -2.03
CA SER A 27 10.46 17.95 -2.90
C SER A 27 10.70 19.42 -3.27
N GLY A 28 9.80 20.34 -2.87
CA GLY A 28 9.79 21.75 -3.29
C GLY A 28 9.13 21.99 -4.65
N ARG A 29 8.80 20.93 -5.40
CA ARG A 29 8.14 21.06 -6.72
C ARG A 29 6.73 21.63 -6.57
N LYS A 30 6.33 22.46 -7.54
CA LYS A 30 4.95 22.90 -7.74
C LYS A 30 4.18 21.82 -8.48
N SER A 31 3.05 21.39 -7.94
CA SER A 31 2.19 20.35 -8.51
C SER A 31 0.78 20.89 -8.73
N PRO A 32 0.14 20.59 -9.87
CA PRO A 32 -1.23 21.00 -10.17
C PRO A 32 -2.28 20.17 -9.41
N TYR A 33 -1.84 19.17 -8.65
CA TYR A 33 -2.69 18.31 -7.84
C TYR A 33 -2.02 17.89 -6.54
N PHE A 34 -2.82 17.48 -5.57
CA PHE A 34 -2.34 16.88 -4.32
C PHE A 34 -3.19 15.69 -3.93
N PHE A 35 -2.53 14.65 -3.41
CA PHE A 35 -3.18 13.42 -2.97
C PHE A 35 -2.83 13.15 -1.50
N ASN A 36 -3.85 13.08 -0.64
CA ASN A 36 -3.70 12.79 0.78
C ASN A 36 -4.63 11.67 1.23
N ALA A 37 -4.13 10.44 1.21
CA ALA A 37 -4.87 9.25 1.65
C ALA A 37 -5.35 9.33 3.10
N GLY A 38 -4.73 10.17 3.95
CA GLY A 38 -5.15 10.36 5.34
C GLY A 38 -6.56 10.96 5.51
N LEU A 39 -7.18 11.45 4.44
CA LEU A 39 -8.57 11.90 4.44
C LEU A 39 -9.59 10.76 4.22
N PHE A 40 -9.13 9.53 3.95
CA PHE A 40 -9.95 8.32 4.09
C PHE A 40 -10.03 7.90 5.56
N ASN A 41 -10.82 8.64 6.34
CA ASN A 41 -10.76 8.60 7.81
C ASN A 41 -12.09 8.21 8.49
N THR A 42 -13.08 7.73 7.72
CA THR A 42 -14.32 7.17 8.26
C THR A 42 -14.43 5.68 7.97
N GLY A 43 -15.27 4.96 8.71
CA GLY A 43 -15.48 3.52 8.50
C GLY A 43 -15.96 3.17 7.08
N ARG A 44 -16.80 4.02 6.47
CA ARG A 44 -17.23 3.84 5.07
C ARG A 44 -16.09 4.04 4.09
N ASP A 45 -15.18 4.98 4.35
CA ASP A 45 -14.01 5.19 3.50
C ASP A 45 -13.10 3.96 3.57
N LEU A 46 -12.78 3.48 4.77
CA LEU A 46 -11.97 2.28 4.95
C LEU A 46 -12.58 1.05 4.27
N ALA A 47 -13.88 0.83 4.40
CA ALA A 47 -14.56 -0.27 3.72
C ALA A 47 -14.43 -0.19 2.18
N LEU A 48 -14.54 1.00 1.60
CA LEU A 48 -14.35 1.19 0.16
C LEU A 48 -12.89 1.02 -0.25
N ILE A 49 -11.94 1.55 0.52
CA ILE A 49 -10.50 1.37 0.28
C ILE A 49 -10.13 -0.12 0.26
N GLY A 50 -10.61 -0.90 1.23
CA GLY A 50 -10.39 -2.34 1.26
C GLY A 50 -10.88 -3.03 -0.01
N ARG A 51 -12.08 -2.67 -0.48
CA ARG A 51 -12.64 -3.21 -1.73
C ARG A 51 -11.80 -2.86 -2.95
N PHE A 52 -11.30 -1.63 -3.05
CA PHE A 52 -10.48 -1.21 -4.19
C PHE A 52 -9.11 -1.89 -4.21
N TYR A 53 -8.46 -2.04 -3.04
CA TYR A 53 -7.22 -2.81 -2.95
C TYR A 53 -7.46 -4.29 -3.24
N ALA A 54 -8.51 -4.90 -2.69
CA ALA A 54 -8.85 -6.30 -2.98
C ALA A 54 -9.12 -6.53 -4.49
N ALA A 55 -9.88 -5.63 -5.13
CA ALA A 55 -10.11 -5.68 -6.58
C ALA A 55 -8.82 -5.56 -7.38
N THR A 56 -7.90 -4.67 -6.96
CA THR A 56 -6.61 -4.48 -7.63
C THR A 56 -5.72 -5.72 -7.47
N LEU A 57 -5.75 -6.38 -6.30
CA LEU A 57 -4.98 -7.59 -6.05
C LEU A 57 -5.42 -8.70 -7.02
N LEU A 58 -6.72 -8.87 -7.18
CA LEU A 58 -7.28 -9.87 -8.09
C LEU A 58 -7.03 -9.54 -9.57
N ASP A 59 -7.22 -8.29 -10.00
CA ASP A 59 -6.96 -7.87 -11.38
C ASP A 59 -5.48 -8.00 -11.74
N SER A 60 -4.57 -7.88 -10.77
CA SER A 60 -3.13 -8.04 -10.99
C SER A 60 -2.70 -9.49 -11.31
N GLY A 61 -3.46 -10.49 -10.86
CA GLY A 61 -3.12 -11.91 -11.01
C GLY A 61 -1.86 -12.35 -10.23
N ILE A 62 -1.35 -11.52 -9.32
CA ILE A 62 -0.17 -11.85 -8.52
C ILE A 62 -0.49 -12.96 -7.49
N GLN A 63 0.44 -13.89 -7.29
CA GLN A 63 0.35 -14.84 -6.18
C GLN A 63 0.63 -14.12 -4.86
N CYS A 64 -0.28 -14.27 -3.90
CA CYS A 64 -0.19 -13.64 -2.59
C CYS A 64 -0.58 -14.66 -1.53
N ASP A 65 0.35 -14.95 -0.63
CA ASP A 65 0.14 -15.81 0.54
C ASP A 65 -0.14 -14.98 1.80
N LEU A 66 0.27 -13.70 1.81
CA LEU A 66 0.11 -12.82 2.95
C LEU A 66 0.12 -11.33 2.55
N LEU A 67 -0.79 -10.55 3.14
CA LEU A 67 -0.78 -9.09 3.05
C LEU A 67 0.09 -8.48 4.17
N PHE A 68 1.06 -7.64 3.81
CA PHE A 68 1.89 -6.94 4.77
C PHE A 68 1.64 -5.43 4.73
N GLY A 69 1.26 -4.84 5.87
CA GLY A 69 1.02 -3.41 6.00
C GLY A 69 2.09 -2.72 6.85
N PRO A 70 3.01 -1.90 6.30
CA PRO A 70 4.00 -1.19 7.10
C PRO A 70 3.38 -0.20 8.09
N ALA A 71 3.94 -0.13 9.29
CA ALA A 71 3.51 0.85 10.28
C ALA A 71 3.79 2.30 9.84
N TYR A 72 2.85 3.23 9.96
CA TYR A 72 1.49 3.07 10.53
C TYR A 72 0.39 2.97 9.48
N LYS A 73 0.60 3.54 8.29
CA LYS A 73 -0.45 3.74 7.29
C LYS A 73 -0.87 2.45 6.59
N GLY A 74 0.05 1.52 6.41
CA GLY A 74 -0.24 0.20 5.82
C GLY A 74 -1.10 -0.67 6.74
N ILE A 75 -1.11 -0.43 8.06
CA ILE A 75 -1.88 -1.23 9.04
C ILE A 75 -3.39 -1.22 8.73
N PRO A 76 -4.08 -0.05 8.69
CA PRO A 76 -5.50 -0.02 8.36
C PRO A 76 -5.77 -0.51 6.94
N ILE A 77 -4.86 -0.27 5.98
CA ILE A 77 -5.00 -0.70 4.58
C ILE A 77 -4.96 -2.23 4.48
N ALA A 78 -3.96 -2.89 5.07
CA ALA A 78 -3.86 -4.35 5.11
C ALA A 78 -5.07 -4.97 5.81
N THR A 79 -5.50 -4.37 6.92
CA THR A 79 -6.66 -4.83 7.69
C THR A 79 -7.93 -4.80 6.84
N THR A 80 -8.26 -3.65 6.24
CA THR A 80 -9.50 -3.52 5.45
C THR A 80 -9.44 -4.29 4.13
N THR A 81 -8.25 -4.45 3.54
CA THR A 81 -8.04 -5.26 2.33
C THR A 81 -8.28 -6.73 2.62
N ALA A 82 -7.73 -7.27 3.72
CA ALA A 82 -7.96 -8.65 4.14
C ALA A 82 -9.44 -8.93 4.43
N VAL A 83 -10.13 -8.00 5.12
CA VAL A 83 -11.58 -8.09 5.35
C VAL A 83 -12.34 -8.10 4.01
N ALA A 84 -12.01 -7.20 3.09
CA ALA A 84 -12.68 -7.15 1.79
C ALA A 84 -12.43 -8.39 0.93
N LEU A 85 -11.25 -9.01 1.00
CA LEU A 85 -10.96 -10.29 0.34
C LEU A 85 -11.87 -11.40 0.87
N ALA A 86 -12.08 -11.47 2.18
CA ALA A 86 -12.98 -12.46 2.77
C ALA A 86 -14.43 -12.20 2.37
N ASP A 87 -14.93 -10.98 2.60
CA ASP A 87 -16.36 -10.66 2.46
C ASP A 87 -16.84 -10.62 1.00
N HIS A 88 -15.99 -10.21 0.06
CA HIS A 88 -16.40 -9.98 -1.34
C HIS A 88 -15.87 -11.02 -2.32
N TYR A 89 -14.87 -11.80 -1.94
CA TYR A 89 -14.20 -12.73 -2.84
C TYR A 89 -14.01 -14.13 -2.27
N ASP A 90 -14.48 -14.41 -1.04
CA ASP A 90 -14.34 -15.70 -0.36
C ASP A 90 -12.86 -16.14 -0.20
N ILE A 91 -11.97 -15.15 -0.02
CA ILE A 91 -10.53 -15.37 0.17
C ILE A 91 -10.14 -15.00 1.60
N ASN A 92 -9.87 -16.01 2.43
CA ASN A 92 -9.39 -15.83 3.80
C ASN A 92 -7.87 -15.56 3.81
N MET A 93 -7.48 -14.31 3.52
CA MET A 93 -6.09 -13.89 3.38
C MET A 93 -5.40 -13.62 4.74
N PRO A 94 -4.28 -14.27 5.07
CA PRO A 94 -3.44 -13.88 6.19
C PRO A 94 -2.94 -12.44 6.06
N TYR A 95 -2.87 -11.72 7.18
CA TYR A 95 -2.28 -10.37 7.21
C TYR A 95 -1.25 -10.25 8.33
N CYS A 96 -0.26 -9.38 8.13
CA CYS A 96 0.79 -9.06 9.08
C CYS A 96 1.14 -7.56 9.00
N PHE A 97 1.60 -6.99 10.09
CA PHE A 97 2.19 -5.66 10.11
C PHE A 97 3.30 -5.57 11.16
N ASN A 98 4.22 -4.63 10.98
CA ASN A 98 5.28 -4.41 11.96
C ASN A 98 4.89 -3.37 13.01
N ARG A 99 5.62 -3.37 14.13
CA ARG A 99 5.74 -2.28 15.09
C ARG A 99 7.05 -1.54 14.84
N LYS A 100 7.10 -0.25 15.21
CA LYS A 100 8.35 0.53 15.16
C LYS A 100 9.31 0.14 16.27
N GLU A 101 8.79 -0.34 17.39
CA GLU A 101 9.58 -0.78 18.54
C GLU A 101 9.14 -2.19 18.94
N ALA A 102 10.10 -3.02 19.37
CA ALA A 102 9.81 -4.34 19.91
C ALA A 102 9.05 -4.22 21.23
N LYS A 103 8.18 -5.18 21.53
CA LYS A 103 7.63 -5.29 22.89
C LYS A 103 8.58 -6.11 23.77
N ASP A 104 8.84 -5.61 24.97
CA ASP A 104 9.65 -6.29 25.99
C ASP A 104 8.90 -7.41 26.73
N HIS A 105 7.56 -7.52 26.55
CA HIS A 105 6.69 -8.46 27.26
C HIS A 105 5.59 -9.04 26.33
N GLY A 106 5.10 -10.25 26.63
CA GLY A 106 4.07 -10.97 25.86
C GLY A 106 4.67 -11.87 24.75
N GLU A 107 3.99 -12.02 23.61
CA GLU A 107 4.51 -12.74 22.43
C GLU A 107 5.79 -12.12 21.83
N GLY A 108 6.21 -10.95 22.33
CA GLY A 108 7.47 -10.31 21.95
C GLY A 108 7.52 -9.86 20.49
N GLY A 109 8.72 -9.46 20.06
CA GLY A 109 9.01 -9.16 18.66
C GLY A 109 8.40 -7.87 18.11
N THR A 110 8.58 -7.71 16.81
CA THR A 110 8.19 -6.51 16.05
C THR A 110 7.05 -6.76 15.07
N LEU A 111 6.48 -7.98 15.00
CA LEU A 111 5.39 -8.32 14.09
C LEU A 111 4.08 -8.55 14.84
N VAL A 112 2.96 -8.30 14.15
CA VAL A 112 1.61 -8.54 14.63
C VAL A 112 0.79 -9.18 13.51
N GLY A 113 0.00 -10.19 13.85
CA GLY A 113 -0.81 -10.95 12.89
C GLY A 113 -0.17 -12.29 12.57
N SER A 114 -0.34 -12.74 11.33
CA SER A 114 0.18 -14.04 10.90
C SER A 114 1.71 -14.04 10.78
N PRO A 115 2.38 -15.21 10.90
CA PRO A 115 3.80 -15.35 10.61
C PRO A 115 4.12 -14.86 9.19
N LEU A 116 5.16 -14.02 9.06
CA LEU A 116 5.59 -13.47 7.78
C LEU A 116 6.32 -14.54 6.96
N LYS A 117 5.61 -15.19 6.03
CA LYS A 117 6.14 -16.28 5.20
C LYS A 117 5.48 -16.29 3.81
N GLY A 118 6.13 -16.93 2.84
CA GLY A 118 5.61 -17.09 1.48
C GLY A 118 5.72 -15.83 0.63
N ASN A 119 4.82 -15.70 -0.35
CA ASN A 119 4.68 -14.57 -1.26
C ASN A 119 3.93 -13.43 -0.58
N VAL A 120 4.66 -12.39 -0.18
CA VAL A 120 4.14 -11.24 0.53
C VAL A 120 3.78 -10.14 -0.45
N VAL A 121 2.55 -9.64 -0.37
CA VAL A 121 2.15 -8.40 -1.02
C VAL A 121 2.12 -7.28 0.01
N LEU A 122 2.97 -6.29 -0.19
CA LEU A 122 3.02 -5.10 0.65
C LEU A 122 1.92 -4.12 0.22
N VAL A 123 1.11 -3.61 1.16
CA VAL A 123 0.09 -2.60 0.88
C VAL A 123 0.37 -1.30 1.62
N ASP A 124 0.46 -0.18 0.90
CA ASP A 124 0.72 1.15 1.48
C ASP A 124 -0.08 2.23 0.75
N ASP A 125 -0.08 3.47 1.25
CA ASP A 125 -0.84 4.57 0.62
C ASP A 125 -0.19 5.09 -0.67
N VAL A 126 1.01 5.66 -0.58
CA VAL A 126 1.76 6.23 -1.72
C VAL A 126 3.26 6.03 -1.54
N ILE A 127 3.96 5.72 -2.62
CA ILE A 127 5.43 5.71 -2.61
C ILE A 127 5.91 7.16 -2.81
N THR A 128 6.63 7.69 -1.82
CA THR A 128 7.29 9.00 -1.91
C THR A 128 8.78 8.85 -2.20
N ALA A 129 9.57 8.53 -1.17
CA ALA A 129 11.02 8.29 -1.29
C ALA A 129 11.40 6.81 -1.12
N GLY A 130 10.42 5.91 -1.12
CA GLY A 130 10.62 4.46 -0.95
C GLY A 130 11.07 4.00 0.45
N THR A 131 11.22 4.91 1.42
CA THR A 131 11.74 4.57 2.77
C THR A 131 10.93 3.48 3.48
N ALA A 132 9.59 3.58 3.48
CA ALA A 132 8.73 2.58 4.11
C ALA A 132 8.86 1.19 3.45
N ILE A 133 9.04 1.17 2.12
CA ILE A 133 9.27 -0.06 1.36
C ILE A 133 10.61 -0.67 1.75
N ARG A 134 11.68 0.14 1.84
CA ARG A 134 13.02 -0.32 2.23
C ARG A 134 13.03 -0.97 3.62
N GLU A 135 12.42 -0.31 4.61
CA GLU A 135 12.29 -0.86 5.96
C GLU A 135 11.51 -2.18 5.94
N SER A 136 10.42 -2.24 5.18
CA SER A 136 9.62 -3.47 5.04
C SER A 136 10.39 -4.59 4.37
N MET A 137 11.24 -4.28 3.39
CA MET A 137 12.06 -5.27 2.70
C MET A 137 13.11 -5.89 3.62
N GLU A 138 13.71 -5.11 4.52
CA GLU A 138 14.60 -5.64 5.54
C GLU A 138 13.86 -6.62 6.46
N ILE A 139 12.65 -6.27 6.90
CA ILE A 139 11.79 -7.12 7.74
C ILE A 139 11.39 -8.42 7.00
N ILE A 140 10.92 -8.32 5.76
CA ILE A 140 10.53 -9.47 4.93
C ILE A 140 11.71 -10.43 4.73
N LYS A 141 12.89 -9.88 4.41
CA LYS A 141 14.12 -10.65 4.22
C LYS A 141 14.57 -11.35 5.50
N GLN A 142 14.49 -10.69 6.66
CA GLN A 142 14.81 -11.30 7.96
C GLN A 142 13.94 -12.52 8.30
N HIS A 143 12.74 -12.60 7.73
CA HIS A 143 11.81 -13.71 7.94
C HIS A 143 11.82 -14.74 6.80
N ASN A 144 12.78 -14.66 5.86
CA ASN A 144 12.90 -15.54 4.70
C ASN A 144 11.62 -15.59 3.83
N ALA A 145 10.86 -14.50 3.80
CA ALA A 145 9.71 -14.34 2.92
C ALA A 145 10.12 -13.66 1.60
N THR A 146 9.27 -13.75 0.58
CA THR A 146 9.50 -13.16 -0.73
C THR A 146 8.56 -11.99 -0.95
N LEU A 147 9.08 -10.82 -1.30
CA LEU A 147 8.21 -9.72 -1.76
C LEU A 147 7.72 -10.03 -3.16
N ALA A 148 6.45 -10.41 -3.29
CA ALA A 148 5.82 -10.67 -4.58
C ALA A 148 5.46 -9.37 -5.30
N GLY A 149 5.03 -8.34 -4.56
CA GLY A 149 4.65 -7.07 -5.13
C GLY A 149 4.29 -6.01 -4.10
N VAL A 150 4.13 -4.78 -4.57
CA VAL A 150 3.73 -3.62 -3.76
C VAL A 150 2.45 -3.03 -4.33
N MET A 151 1.45 -2.78 -3.50
CA MET A 151 0.20 -2.14 -3.90
C MET A 151 0.06 -0.77 -3.25
N ILE A 152 -0.34 0.22 -4.04
CA ILE A 152 -0.50 1.61 -3.58
C ILE A 152 -1.74 2.28 -4.18
N CYS A 153 -2.23 3.34 -3.55
CA CYS A 153 -3.38 4.10 -4.05
C CYS A 153 -3.09 4.79 -5.39
N LEU A 154 -1.91 5.40 -5.51
CA LEU A 154 -1.59 6.29 -6.61
C LEU A 154 -0.12 6.18 -6.97
N ASP A 155 0.16 5.86 -8.23
CA ASP A 155 1.43 6.18 -8.86
C ASP A 155 1.39 7.64 -9.33
N ARG A 156 2.36 8.45 -8.89
CA ARG A 156 2.44 9.85 -9.33
C ARG A 156 3.11 9.98 -10.71
N GLN A 157 3.78 8.92 -11.19
CA GLN A 157 4.59 8.89 -12.41
C GLN A 157 5.62 10.03 -12.50
N GLU A 158 6.06 10.52 -11.32
CA GLU A 158 7.01 11.61 -11.19
C GLU A 158 8.42 11.05 -10.99
N ARG A 159 9.42 11.70 -11.60
CA ARG A 159 10.83 11.39 -11.35
C ARG A 159 11.17 11.57 -9.87
N GLY A 160 11.94 10.65 -9.30
CA GLY A 160 12.51 10.78 -7.97
C GLY A 160 13.61 11.84 -7.91
N LYS A 161 14.73 11.49 -7.28
CA LYS A 161 15.95 12.31 -7.31
C LYS A 161 16.74 12.13 -8.61
N GLY A 162 16.60 10.99 -9.28
CA GLY A 162 17.27 10.67 -10.55
C GLY A 162 16.33 10.71 -11.75
N GLU A 163 16.68 9.93 -12.78
CA GLU A 163 15.95 9.86 -14.05
C GLU A 163 14.70 8.98 -14.01
N ILE A 164 14.59 8.07 -13.03
CA ILE A 164 13.49 7.13 -12.88
C ILE A 164 12.53 7.53 -11.75
N SER A 165 11.31 7.02 -11.77
CA SER A 165 10.33 7.26 -10.70
C SER A 165 10.67 6.48 -9.43
N ALA A 166 10.12 6.90 -8.29
CA ALA A 166 10.31 6.17 -7.03
C ALA A 166 9.76 4.73 -7.09
N ILE A 167 8.74 4.48 -7.91
CA ILE A 167 8.24 3.12 -8.19
C ILE A 167 9.26 2.32 -8.98
N GLN A 168 9.80 2.88 -10.06
CA GLN A 168 10.81 2.20 -10.87
C GLN A 168 12.09 1.91 -10.07
N GLU A 169 12.45 2.77 -9.12
CA GLU A 169 13.54 2.51 -8.16
C GLU A 169 13.22 1.27 -7.31
N VAL A 170 12.02 1.18 -6.74
CA VAL A 170 11.55 0.03 -5.93
C VAL A 170 11.53 -1.26 -6.76
N GLU A 171 10.98 -1.22 -7.97
CA GLU A 171 10.90 -2.40 -8.84
C GLU A 171 12.29 -2.92 -9.22
N ARG A 172 13.22 -2.01 -9.57
CA ARG A 172 14.61 -2.34 -9.89
C ARG A 172 15.35 -2.91 -8.68
N ASP A 173 15.27 -2.24 -7.53
CA ASP A 173 16.10 -2.55 -6.36
C ASP A 173 15.66 -3.84 -5.66
N TYR A 174 14.37 -4.20 -5.77
CA TYR A 174 13.79 -5.35 -5.07
C TYR A 174 13.26 -6.45 -5.99
N GLY A 175 13.36 -6.29 -7.31
CA GLY A 175 12.92 -7.31 -8.29
C GLY A 175 11.44 -7.63 -8.20
N CYS A 176 10.62 -6.67 -7.79
CA CYS A 176 9.18 -6.82 -7.62
C CYS A 176 8.41 -5.91 -8.60
N LYS A 177 7.09 -6.07 -8.67
CA LYS A 177 6.20 -5.15 -9.40
C LYS A 177 5.38 -4.30 -8.46
N CYS A 178 5.14 -3.05 -8.84
CA CYS A 178 4.19 -2.17 -8.17
C CYS A 178 2.84 -2.16 -8.90
N PHE A 179 1.76 -2.25 -8.15
CA PHE A 179 0.39 -2.31 -8.63
C PHE A 179 -0.42 -1.14 -8.04
N PRO A 180 -0.42 0.02 -8.70
CA PRO A 180 -1.19 1.15 -8.24
C PRO A 180 -2.69 0.98 -8.57
N LEU A 181 -3.58 1.43 -7.66
CA LEU A 181 -5.01 1.54 -7.96
C LEU A 181 -5.23 2.54 -9.11
N LEU A 182 -4.54 3.68 -9.03
CA LEU A 182 -4.48 4.69 -10.08
C LEU A 182 -3.05 4.83 -10.62
N PRO A 183 -2.83 4.51 -11.91
CA PRO A 183 -1.57 4.79 -12.57
C PRO A 183 -1.37 6.28 -12.80
#